data_AF-A0A2M7TQC8-F1
#
_entry.id   AF-A0A2M7TQC8-F1
#
_cell.length_a   1.000
_cell.length_b   1.000
_cell.length_c   1.000
_cell.angle_alpha   90.00
_cell.angle_beta   90.00
_cell.angle_gamma   90.00
#
_symmetry.space_group_name_H-M   'P 1'
#
loop_
_entity.id
_entity.type
_entity.pdbx_description
1 polymer ?
#
loop_
_entity_poly.entity_id
_entity_poly.type
_entity_poly.pdbx_seq_one_letter_code
_entity_poly.pdbx_strand_id
1 'polypeptide(L)'
;MKVIFKWNKRIIFGIFAFLDLLCVAVGMGVPFLNILFGFVIGWYIAKRVVIKNKDTKNTLRKILRYAMITSIFTFIIMLVIWGRCVLLLFDSNSNLQNFGIPLILYSPKASFIGWLVLMIFISPFLQLLTTIFSSYLTLLKHLDRKKATPKTT
;
A
#
# COMPACT_ATOMS: atom_id res chain seq x y z
N MET A 1 10.01 -7.14 -24.95
CA MET A 1 9.26 -7.96 -23.97
C MET A 1 7.76 -7.77 -24.23
N LYS A 2 7.12 -8.73 -24.93
CA LYS A 2 5.69 -8.69 -25.29
C LYS A 2 4.84 -8.60 -24.01
N VAL A 3 3.89 -7.67 -23.96
CA VAL A 3 2.94 -7.51 -22.85
C VAL A 3 1.88 -8.62 -22.97
N ILE A 4 2.12 -9.76 -22.33
CA ILE A 4 1.31 -10.99 -22.52
C ILE A 4 -0.09 -10.92 -21.87
N PHE A 5 -0.49 -9.85 -21.20
CA PHE A 5 -1.77 -9.89 -20.47
C PHE A 5 -2.58 -8.60 -20.52
N LYS A 6 -3.62 -8.64 -21.37
CA LYS A 6 -4.71 -7.66 -21.49
C LYS A 6 -5.83 -7.97 -20.46
N TRP A 7 -5.48 -8.20 -19.18
CA TRP A 7 -6.51 -8.43 -18.14
C TRP A 7 -7.47 -7.23 -18.04
N ASN A 8 -8.75 -7.54 -17.83
CA ASN A 8 -9.77 -6.55 -17.52
C ASN A 8 -9.41 -5.83 -16.21
N LYS A 9 -9.61 -4.50 -16.16
CA LYS A 9 -9.31 -3.66 -14.98
C LYS A 9 -10.01 -4.18 -13.73
N ARG A 10 -11.22 -4.74 -13.88
CA ARG A 10 -11.99 -5.35 -12.76
C ARG A 10 -11.27 -6.54 -12.15
N ILE A 11 -10.68 -7.41 -12.98
CA ILE A 11 -9.97 -8.60 -12.48
C ILE A 11 -8.66 -8.20 -11.79
N ILE A 12 -7.92 -7.23 -12.36
CA ILE A 12 -6.71 -6.70 -11.71
C ILE A 12 -7.03 -6.13 -10.33
N PHE A 13 -8.11 -5.36 -10.22
CA PHE A 13 -8.56 -4.82 -8.94
C PHE A 13 -9.00 -5.93 -7.97
N GLY A 14 -9.71 -6.95 -8.46
CA GLY A 14 -10.10 -8.11 -7.65
C GLY A 14 -8.90 -8.89 -7.10
N ILE A 15 -7.88 -9.14 -7.93
CA ILE A 15 -6.63 -9.79 -7.50
C ILE A 15 -5.91 -8.91 -6.47
N PHE A 16 -5.82 -7.60 -6.71
CA PHE A 16 -5.24 -6.67 -5.74
C PHE A 16 -5.98 -6.72 -4.40
N ALA A 17 -7.30 -6.62 -4.40
CA ALA A 17 -8.11 -6.64 -3.18
C ALA A 17 -7.94 -7.94 -2.40
N PHE A 18 -7.93 -9.07 -3.10
CA PHE A 18 -7.70 -10.38 -2.49
C PHE A 18 -6.29 -10.49 -1.88
N LEU A 19 -5.26 -10.09 -2.60
CA LEU A 19 -3.88 -10.11 -2.11
C LEU A 19 -3.67 -9.13 -0.95
N ASP A 20 -4.25 -7.94 -1.02
CA ASP A 20 -4.16 -6.94 0.05
C ASP A 20 -4.81 -7.47 1.34
N LEU A 21 -5.99 -8.08 1.24
CA LEU A 21 -6.65 -8.73 2.37
C LEU A 21 -5.82 -9.91 2.92
N LEU A 22 -5.23 -10.72 2.05
CA LEU A 22 -4.35 -11.82 2.45
C LEU A 22 -3.11 -11.28 3.18
N CYS A 23 -2.51 -10.18 2.69
CA CYS A 23 -1.41 -9.50 3.37
C CYS A 23 -1.81 -9.02 4.77
N VAL A 24 -3.03 -8.49 4.94
CA VAL A 24 -3.54 -8.12 6.27
C VAL A 24 -3.70 -9.35 7.16
N ALA A 25 -4.26 -10.44 6.63
CA ALA A 25 -4.54 -11.65 7.39
C ALA A 25 -3.25 -12.38 7.84
N VAL A 26 -2.23 -12.43 6.97
CA VAL A 26 -0.94 -13.10 7.24
C VAL A 26 0.01 -12.21 8.03
N GLY A 27 -0.12 -10.88 7.92
CA GLY A 27 0.66 -9.92 8.69
C GLY A 27 0.28 -9.95 10.16
N MET A 28 0.75 -10.96 10.89
CA MET A 28 0.59 -11.24 12.32
C MET A 28 0.61 -9.98 13.19
N GLY A 29 -0.53 -9.28 13.24
CA GLY A 29 -0.64 -7.99 13.90
C GLY A 29 0.29 -6.89 13.37
N VAL A 30 0.90 -6.91 12.19
CA VAL A 30 1.55 -5.70 11.63
C VAL A 30 1.39 -5.72 10.10
N PRO A 31 0.89 -4.65 9.47
CA PRO A 31 0.65 -4.57 8.03
C PRO A 31 1.94 -4.31 7.23
N PHE A 32 3.03 -4.94 7.65
CA PHE A 32 4.32 -4.91 6.98
C PHE A 32 4.21 -5.47 5.55
N LEU A 33 3.44 -6.55 5.37
CA LEU A 33 3.21 -7.15 4.06
C LEU A 33 2.45 -6.20 3.12
N ASN A 34 1.49 -5.42 3.62
CA ASN A 34 0.78 -4.42 2.82
C ASN A 34 1.73 -3.31 2.36
N ILE A 35 2.65 -2.86 3.23
CA ILE A 35 3.69 -1.88 2.88
C ILE A 35 4.60 -2.43 1.79
N LEU A 36 5.09 -3.67 1.95
CA LEU A 36 5.93 -4.33 0.94
C LEU A 36 5.16 -4.55 -0.38
N PHE A 37 3.89 -4.90 -0.30
CA PHE A 37 3.03 -5.06 -1.47
C PHE A 37 2.87 -3.74 -2.24
N GLY A 38 2.93 -2.59 -1.54
CA GLY A 38 3.03 -1.26 -2.15
C GLY A 38 4.18 -1.15 -3.16
N PHE A 39 5.34 -1.77 -2.91
CA PHE A 39 6.44 -1.79 -3.87
C PHE A 39 6.06 -2.52 -5.18
N VAL A 40 5.44 -3.68 -5.07
CA VAL A 40 5.06 -4.49 -6.25
C VAL A 40 4.01 -3.73 -7.08
N ILE A 41 3.05 -3.12 -6.41
CA ILE A 41 1.99 -2.32 -7.02
C ILE A 41 2.59 -1.11 -7.74
N GLY A 42 3.48 -0.35 -7.09
CA GLY A 42 4.10 0.84 -7.68
C GLY A 42 4.84 0.53 -8.97
N TRP A 43 5.65 -0.52 -8.97
CA TRP A 43 6.33 -1.01 -10.17
C TRP A 43 5.34 -1.38 -11.28
N TYR A 44 4.30 -2.14 -10.95
CA TYR A 44 3.29 -2.56 -11.91
C TYR A 44 2.52 -1.38 -12.52
N ILE A 45 2.08 -0.42 -11.70
CA ILE A 45 1.37 0.78 -12.15
C ILE A 45 2.27 1.59 -13.08
N ALA A 46 3.48 1.95 -12.64
CA ALA A 46 4.40 2.77 -13.43
C ALA A 46 4.70 2.12 -14.78
N LYS A 47 5.03 0.82 -14.79
CA LYS A 47 5.29 0.06 -16.02
C LYS A 47 4.10 0.08 -16.97
N ARG A 48 2.88 -0.09 -16.48
CA ARG A 48 1.66 -0.09 -17.32
C ARG A 48 1.29 1.29 -17.84
N VAL A 49 1.47 2.34 -17.03
CA VAL A 49 1.14 3.73 -17.42
C VAL A 49 2.13 4.25 -18.45
N VAL A 50 3.43 3.99 -18.27
CA VAL A 50 4.51 4.37 -19.22
C VAL A 50 4.30 3.74 -20.59
N ILE A 51 3.93 2.45 -20.66
CA ILE A 51 3.66 1.77 -21.94
C ILE A 51 2.51 2.43 -22.69
N LYS A 52 1.55 3.05 -21.99
CA LYS A 52 0.33 3.60 -22.58
C LYS A 52 0.36 5.10 -22.85
N ASN A 53 1.25 5.87 -22.21
CA ASN A 53 1.24 7.33 -22.30
C ASN A 53 2.64 7.85 -22.63
N LYS A 54 2.73 8.71 -23.64
CA LYS A 54 3.96 9.44 -23.96
C LYS A 54 4.14 10.72 -23.13
N ASP A 55 3.06 11.21 -22.50
CA ASP A 55 3.08 12.42 -21.68
C ASP A 55 3.44 12.12 -20.21
N THR A 56 4.45 12.82 -19.72
CA THR A 56 4.96 12.75 -18.35
C THR A 56 3.92 13.25 -17.33
N LYS A 57 3.26 14.39 -17.58
CA LYS A 57 2.33 14.98 -16.61
C LYS A 57 1.13 14.07 -16.37
N ASN A 58 0.55 13.52 -17.44
CA ASN A 58 -0.53 12.55 -17.33
C ASN A 58 -0.08 11.23 -16.68
N THR A 59 1.18 10.83 -16.86
CA THR A 59 1.76 9.63 -16.23
C THR A 59 1.84 9.79 -14.71
N LEU A 60 2.41 10.90 -14.21
CA LEU A 60 2.48 11.17 -12.77
C LEU A 60 1.10 11.27 -12.14
N ARG A 61 0.15 11.98 -12.78
CA ARG A 61 -1.22 12.11 -12.28
C ARG A 61 -1.92 10.75 -12.16
N LYS A 62 -1.72 9.85 -13.12
CA LYS A 62 -2.28 8.49 -13.07
C LYS A 62 -1.64 7.65 -11.98
N ILE A 63 -0.31 7.70 -11.82
CA ILE A 63 0.40 7.00 -10.75
C ILE A 63 -0.12 7.44 -9.38
N LEU A 64 -0.18 8.76 -9.14
CA LEU A 64 -0.68 9.30 -7.87
C LEU A 64 -2.13 8.88 -7.61
N ARG A 65 -3.00 8.95 -8.62
CA ARG A 65 -4.40 8.53 -8.49
C ARG A 65 -4.52 7.04 -8.14
N TYR A 66 -3.76 6.17 -8.79
CA TYR A 66 -3.80 4.74 -8.49
C TYR A 66 -3.22 4.43 -7.11
N ALA A 67 -2.12 5.08 -6.72
CA ALA A 67 -1.53 4.91 -5.39
C ALA A 67 -2.48 5.38 -4.27
N MET A 68 -3.21 6.48 -4.49
CA MET A 68 -4.26 6.95 -3.59
C MET A 68 -5.41 5.95 -3.49
N ILE A 69 -5.90 5.42 -4.61
CA ILE A 69 -6.98 4.41 -4.62
C ILE A 69 -6.56 3.18 -3.83
N THR A 70 -5.34 2.68 -4.01
CA THR A 70 -4.86 1.49 -3.28
C THR A 70 -4.72 1.78 -1.78
N SER A 71 -4.17 2.94 -1.40
CA SER A 71 -4.02 3.31 0.01
C SER A 71 -5.37 3.55 0.70
N ILE A 72 -6.34 4.20 0.05
CA ILE A 72 -7.71 4.36 0.57
C ILE A 72 -8.39 3.01 0.77
N PHE A 73 -8.19 2.09 -0.17
CA PHE A 73 -8.73 0.74 -0.05
C PHE A 73 -8.17 0.02 1.18
N THR A 74 -6.85 0.03 1.37
CA THR A 74 -6.21 -0.53 2.58
C THR A 74 -6.71 0.17 3.83
N PHE A 75 -6.83 1.50 3.82
CA PHE A 75 -7.32 2.30 4.94
C PHE A 75 -8.72 1.85 5.38
N ILE A 76 -9.63 1.62 4.43
CA ILE A 76 -10.98 1.13 4.72
C ILE A 76 -10.91 -0.27 5.35
N ILE A 77 -10.09 -1.17 4.81
CA ILE A 77 -9.91 -2.51 5.39
C ILE A 77 -9.39 -2.42 6.83
N MET A 78 -8.36 -1.60 7.08
CA MET A 78 -7.79 -1.41 8.41
C MET A 78 -8.79 -0.80 9.37
N LEU A 79 -9.61 0.14 8.91
CA LEU A 79 -10.67 0.75 9.72
C LEU A 79 -11.76 -0.27 10.07
N VAL A 80 -12.14 -1.17 9.17
CA VAL A 80 -13.11 -2.23 9.47
C VAL A 80 -12.57 -3.24 10.48
N ILE A 81 -11.31 -3.65 10.32
CA ILE A 81 -10.68 -4.67 11.19
C ILE A 81 -10.34 -4.08 12.56
N TRP A 82 -9.62 -2.97 12.59
CA TRP A 82 -9.10 -2.37 13.82
C TRP A 82 -10.02 -1.31 14.43
N GLY A 83 -10.92 -0.70 13.66
CA GLY A 83 -11.85 0.32 14.17
C GLY A 83 -12.78 -0.20 15.25
N ARG A 84 -13.17 -1.49 15.20
CA ARG A 84 -13.95 -2.12 16.27
C ARG A 84 -13.19 -2.18 17.60
N CYS A 85 -11.86 -2.27 17.54
CA CYS A 85 -10.99 -2.30 18.72
C CYS A 85 -10.89 -0.93 19.41
N VAL A 86 -11.28 0.16 18.75
CA VAL A 86 -11.34 1.50 19.37
C VAL A 86 -12.30 1.51 20.55
N LEU A 87 -13.37 0.71 20.52
CA LEU A 87 -14.35 0.63 21.61
C LEU A 87 -13.74 0.10 22.92
N LEU A 88 -12.70 -0.74 22.84
CA LEU A 88 -11.99 -1.27 24.02
C LEU A 88 -11.28 -0.16 24.81
N LEU A 89 -10.97 0.98 24.21
CA LEU A 89 -10.36 2.12 24.92
C LEU A 89 -11.28 2.77 25.96
N PHE A 90 -12.59 2.58 25.80
CA PHE A 90 -13.63 3.14 26.66
C PHE A 90 -14.15 2.13 27.68
N ASP A 91 -13.77 0.86 27.58
CA ASP A 91 -14.13 -0.17 28.55
C ASP A 91 -13.08 -0.23 29.67
N SER A 92 -13.49 0.14 30.88
CA SER A 92 -12.65 0.12 32.09
C SER A 92 -12.29 -1.29 32.57
N ASN A 93 -12.98 -2.32 32.10
CA ASN A 93 -12.70 -3.72 32.44
C ASN A 93 -11.79 -4.42 31.40
N SER A 94 -11.37 -3.71 30.35
CA SER A 94 -10.56 -4.31 29.30
C SER A 94 -9.12 -4.60 29.76
N ASN A 95 -8.70 -5.86 29.67
CA ASN A 95 -7.33 -6.26 29.99
C ASN A 95 -6.40 -6.03 28.78
N LEU A 96 -6.01 -4.77 28.58
CA LEU A 96 -5.15 -4.35 27.46
C LEU A 96 -3.73 -4.93 27.53
N GLN A 97 -3.25 -5.34 28.71
CA GLN A 97 -1.93 -5.95 28.87
C GLN A 97 -1.86 -7.34 28.20
N ASN A 98 -2.93 -8.12 28.33
CA ASN A 98 -3.03 -9.46 27.76
C ASN A 98 -3.66 -9.48 26.35
N PHE A 99 -3.86 -8.32 25.73
CA PHE A 99 -4.45 -8.22 24.39
C PHE A 99 -3.51 -8.72 23.28
N GLY A 100 -2.22 -8.93 23.58
CA GLY A 100 -1.23 -9.46 22.63
C GLY A 100 -0.62 -8.40 21.71
N ILE A 101 -0.77 -7.12 22.04
CA ILE A 101 -0.08 -6.01 21.35
C ILE A 101 1.30 -5.76 21.94
N PRO A 102 2.29 -5.34 21.13
CA PRO A 102 3.57 -4.93 21.66
C PRO A 102 3.42 -3.67 22.52
N LEU A 103 4.08 -3.66 23.68
CA LEU A 103 4.24 -2.47 24.50
C LEU A 103 5.23 -1.50 23.84
N ILE A 104 4.73 -0.67 22.94
CA ILE A 104 5.51 0.39 22.27
C ILE A 104 5.79 1.56 23.22
N LEU A 105 4.87 1.82 24.15
CA LEU A 105 4.93 2.88 25.16
C LEU A 105 4.84 2.30 26.57
N TYR A 106 5.22 3.09 27.57
CA TYR A 106 5.30 2.64 28.96
C TYR A 106 3.95 2.15 29.53
N SER A 107 2.83 2.78 29.15
CA SER A 107 1.50 2.37 29.63
C SER A 107 0.77 1.48 28.60
N PRO A 108 0.03 0.45 29.05
CA PRO A 108 -0.73 -0.43 28.16
C PRO A 108 -1.76 0.32 27.31
N LYS A 109 -2.43 1.31 27.91
CA LYS A 109 -3.41 2.14 27.20
C LYS A 109 -2.78 3.00 26.12
N ALA A 110 -1.64 3.66 26.39
CA ALA A 110 -0.95 4.45 25.38
C ALA A 110 -0.40 3.56 24.26
N SER A 111 0.17 2.40 24.60
CA SER A 111 0.62 1.41 23.61
C SER A 111 -0.49 0.98 22.67
N PHE A 112 -1.70 0.74 23.21
CA PHE A 112 -2.87 0.38 22.41
C PHE A 112 -3.32 1.51 21.47
N ILE A 113 -3.32 2.77 21.94
CA ILE A 113 -3.60 3.92 21.07
C ILE A 113 -2.56 4.02 19.95
N GLY A 114 -1.28 3.94 20.31
CA GLY A 114 -0.18 3.99 19.33
C GLY A 114 -0.29 2.87 18.29
N TRP A 115 -0.68 1.67 18.74
CA TRP A 115 -0.93 0.54 17.88
C TRP A 115 -2.09 0.76 16.91
N LEU A 116 -3.23 1.26 17.37
CA LEU A 116 -4.36 1.58 16.51
C LEU A 116 -4.02 2.66 15.48
N VAL A 117 -3.26 3.68 15.89
CA VAL A 117 -2.77 4.73 14.96
C VAL A 117 -1.83 4.13 13.91
N LEU A 118 -0.92 3.25 14.34
CA LEU A 118 -0.01 2.55 13.45
C LEU A 118 -0.78 1.74 12.40
N MET A 119 -1.79 1.00 12.84
CA MET A 119 -2.61 0.13 12.01
C MET A 119 -3.48 0.88 11.01
N ILE A 120 -4.25 1.84 11.51
CA ILE A 120 -5.31 2.48 10.73
C ILE A 120 -4.74 3.58 9.85
N PHE A 121 -3.76 4.35 10.32
CA PHE A 121 -3.31 5.56 9.62
C PHE A 121 -1.91 5.40 9.03
N ILE A 122 -0.93 5.07 9.88
CA ILE A 122 0.48 5.08 9.45
C ILE A 122 0.71 4.02 8.38
N SER A 123 0.10 2.86 8.49
CA SER A 123 0.38 1.75 7.58
C SER A 123 -0.18 1.95 6.16
N PRO A 124 -1.45 2.32 5.96
CA PRO A 124 -1.94 2.72 4.63
C PRO A 124 -1.16 3.89 4.04
N PHE A 125 -0.70 4.83 4.88
CA PHE A 125 0.13 5.95 4.44
C PHE A 125 1.53 5.49 4.00
N LEU A 126 2.17 4.57 4.73
CA LEU A 126 3.44 3.97 4.31
C LEU A 126 3.29 3.15 3.02
N GLN A 127 2.16 2.44 2.84
CA GLN A 127 1.85 1.76 1.58
C GLN A 127 1.70 2.75 0.42
N LEU A 128 1.10 3.93 0.65
CA LEU A 128 1.05 5.01 -0.34
C LEU A 128 2.46 5.47 -0.75
N LEU A 129 3.30 5.79 0.26
CA LEU A 129 4.66 6.28 0.03
C LEU A 129 5.52 5.26 -0.71
N THR A 130 5.48 4.00 -0.31
CA THR A 130 6.21 2.91 -0.98
C THR A 130 5.72 2.68 -2.41
N THR A 131 4.42 2.81 -2.66
CA THR A 131 3.85 2.73 -4.02
C THR A 131 4.36 3.86 -4.91
N ILE A 132 4.38 5.10 -4.39
CA ILE A 132 4.90 6.27 -5.11
C ILE A 132 6.41 6.11 -5.36
N PHE A 133 7.16 5.71 -4.33
CA PHE A 133 8.60 5.52 -4.39
C PHE A 133 9.01 4.46 -5.42
N SER A 134 8.38 3.29 -5.36
CA SER A 134 8.60 2.21 -6.33
C SER A 134 8.23 2.63 -7.76
N SER A 135 7.14 3.39 -7.91
CA SER A 135 6.77 3.97 -9.20
C SER A 135 7.85 4.91 -9.73
N TYR A 136 8.41 5.77 -8.87
CA TYR A 136 9.49 6.69 -9.22
C TYR A 136 10.77 5.97 -9.64
N LEU A 137 11.22 4.97 -8.88
CA LEU A 137 12.37 4.13 -9.26
C LEU A 137 12.16 3.44 -10.61
N THR A 138 10.93 3.00 -10.88
CA THR A 138 10.58 2.37 -12.15
C THR A 138 10.64 3.36 -13.31
N LEU A 139 10.22 4.60 -13.10
CA LEU A 139 10.33 5.67 -14.09
C LEU A 139 11.81 6.02 -14.37
N LEU A 140 12.64 6.17 -13.33
CA LEU A 140 14.07 6.43 -13.48
C LEU A 140 14.74 5.34 -14.33
N LYS A 141 14.55 4.07 -13.97
CA LYS A 141 15.08 2.93 -14.72
C LYS A 141 14.61 2.91 -16.18
N HIS A 142 13.39 3.39 -16.46
CA HIS A 142 12.89 3.49 -17.83
C HIS A 142 13.57 4.61 -18.62
N LEU A 143 13.79 5.77 -18.00
CA LEU A 143 14.47 6.91 -18.61
C LEU A 143 15.94 6.58 -18.94
N ASP A 144 16.65 5.91 -18.02
CA ASP A 144 18.05 5.51 -18.24
C ASP A 144 18.17 4.53 -19.42
N ARG A 145 17.25 3.56 -19.52
CA ARG A 145 17.19 2.64 -20.66
C ARG A 145 16.95 3.35 -21.98
N LYS A 146 16.10 4.39 -21.99
CA LYS A 146 15.81 5.17 -23.20
C LYS A 146 17.01 5.99 -23.65
N LYS A 147 17.85 6.48 -22.73
CA LYS A 147 19.12 7.15 -23.05
C LYS A 147 20.16 6.19 -23.63
N ALA A 148 20.20 4.95 -23.12
CA ALA A 148 21.17 3.94 -23.53
C ALA A 148 20.90 3.31 -24.91
N THR A 149 19.69 3.42 -25.46
CA THR A 149 19.37 3.02 -26.85
C THR A 149 19.43 4.25 -27.75
N PRO A 150 20.55 4.52 -28.45
CA PRO A 150 20.59 5.59 -29.44
C PRO A 150 19.56 5.30 -30.54
N LYS A 151 18.82 6.33 -30.95
CA LYS A 151 17.94 6.26 -32.12
C LYS A 151 18.79 5.92 -33.34
N THR A 152 18.72 4.69 -33.84
CA THR A 152 19.10 4.41 -35.23
C THR A 152 18.12 5.18 -36.10
N THR A 153 18.62 6.26 -36.69
CA THR A 153 17.99 7.08 -37.73
C THR A 153 17.44 6.24 -38.87
#